data_AF-A0A849WB90-F1
#
_entry.id   AF-A0A849WB90-F1
#
_cell.length_a   1.000
_cell.length_b   1.000
_cell.length_c   1.000
_cell.angle_alpha   90.00
_cell.angle_beta   90.00
_cell.angle_gamma   90.00
#
_symmetry.space_group_name_H-M   'P 1'
#
loop_
_entity.id
_entity.type
_entity.pdbx_description
1 polymer ?
#
loop_
_entity_poly.entity_id
_entity_poly.type
_entity_poly.pdbx_seq_one_letter_code
_entity_poly.pdbx_strand_id
1 'polypeptide(L)'
;MVSEVLSANQIRLKDGKVVQYLGLRTSKKIEQTCKSANQWLLRTGKIFLEFPDDKPDKQGIYFAYAYAPTPKGLCFINQELLEFGYCELDPEFSDPQYKEEFQRLQKEAQIKKKGIWLSP
;
A
#
# COMPACT_ATOMS: atom_id res chain seq x y z
N MET A 1 -15.62 3.75 -1.42
CA MET A 1 -15.32 3.54 -2.86
C MET A 1 -14.16 4.44 -3.24
N VAL A 2 -13.19 3.91 -3.95
CA VAL A 2 -12.09 4.69 -4.56
C VAL A 2 -12.64 5.45 -5.76
N SER A 3 -12.34 6.74 -5.86
CA SER A 3 -12.60 7.56 -7.05
C SER A 3 -11.36 7.62 -7.95
N GLU A 4 -10.17 7.67 -7.36
CA GLU A 4 -8.91 7.84 -8.09
C GLU A 4 -7.73 7.23 -7.33
N VAL A 5 -6.78 6.64 -8.05
CA VAL A 5 -5.47 6.27 -7.52
C VAL A 5 -4.48 7.38 -7.84
N LEU A 6 -4.10 8.14 -6.81
CA LEU A 6 -3.29 9.36 -6.93
C LEU A 6 -1.82 9.00 -7.18
N SER A 7 -1.29 8.07 -6.39
CA SER A 7 0.13 7.67 -6.41
C SER A 7 0.28 6.17 -6.12
N ALA A 8 1.53 5.72 -6.03
CA ALA A 8 1.96 4.42 -5.52
C ALA A 8 1.07 3.85 -4.39
N ASN A 9 0.82 4.65 -3.36
CA ASN A 9 0.18 4.22 -2.11
C ASN A 9 -0.82 5.26 -1.57
N GLN A 10 -1.31 6.14 -2.45
CA GLN A 10 -2.29 7.16 -2.10
C GLN A 10 -3.51 7.08 -3.03
N ILE A 11 -4.69 7.21 -2.43
CA ILE A 11 -5.97 7.19 -3.14
C ILE A 11 -6.86 8.35 -2.73
N ARG A 12 -7.80 8.67 -3.60
CA ARG A 12 -8.95 9.53 -3.30
C ARG A 12 -10.21 8.69 -3.21
N LEU A 13 -11.00 8.93 -2.18
CA LEU A 13 -12.33 8.34 -2.01
C LEU A 13 -13.40 9.22 -2.68
N LYS A 14 -14.56 8.62 -2.99
CA LYS A 14 -15.70 9.35 -3.60
C LYS A 14 -16.20 10.54 -2.78
N ASP A 15 -15.99 10.55 -1.47
CA ASP A 15 -16.34 11.67 -0.59
C ASP A 15 -15.25 12.75 -0.52
N GLY A 16 -14.20 12.63 -1.34
CA GLY A 16 -13.11 13.59 -1.45
C GLY A 16 -11.95 13.35 -0.49
N LYS A 17 -12.06 12.43 0.49
CA LYS A 17 -10.97 12.13 1.41
C LYS A 17 -9.76 11.54 0.68
N VAL A 18 -8.57 11.99 1.05
CA VAL A 18 -7.30 11.44 0.57
C VAL A 18 -6.74 10.50 1.63
N VAL A 19 -6.37 9.30 1.21
CA VAL A 19 -5.88 8.25 2.11
C VAL A 19 -4.53 7.75 1.62
N GLN A 20 -3.56 7.73 2.52
CA GLN A 20 -2.22 7.20 2.36
C GLN A 20 -2.11 5.84 3.07
N TYR A 21 -1.52 4.85 2.41
CA TYR A 21 -1.31 3.54 3.01
C TYR A 21 -0.10 3.54 3.93
N LEU A 22 -0.28 3.01 5.14
CA LEU A 22 0.78 2.89 6.14
C LEU A 22 1.85 1.86 5.74
N GLY A 23 3.09 2.14 6.14
CA GLY A 23 4.23 1.22 5.99
C GLY A 23 4.78 1.08 4.57
N LEU A 24 4.27 1.85 3.61
CA LEU A 24 4.74 1.81 2.23
C LEU A 24 5.52 3.08 1.91
N ARG A 25 6.67 2.90 1.26
CA ARG A 25 7.46 3.95 0.65
C ARG A 25 7.60 3.71 -0.84
N THR A 26 7.72 4.81 -1.55
CA THR A 26 7.99 4.86 -2.98
C THR A 26 9.16 5.81 -3.24
N SER A 27 9.79 5.65 -4.40
CA SER A 27 10.79 6.56 -4.95
C SER A 27 10.46 6.82 -6.42
N LYS A 28 11.03 7.88 -7.01
CA LYS A 28 10.80 8.21 -8.44
C LYS A 28 11.08 7.03 -9.38
N LYS A 29 12.03 6.14 -9.02
CA LYS A 29 12.39 4.97 -9.82
C LYS A 29 11.29 3.90 -9.83
N ILE A 30 10.56 3.73 -8.73
CA ILE A 30 9.59 2.65 -8.54
C ILE A 30 8.13 3.10 -8.55
N GLU A 31 7.88 4.42 -8.55
CA GLU A 31 6.56 5.05 -8.47
C GLU A 31 5.56 4.45 -9.46
N GLN A 32 5.94 4.37 -10.74
CA GLN A 32 5.03 3.88 -11.77
C GLN A 32 4.66 2.41 -11.58
N THR A 33 5.62 1.58 -11.18
CA THR A 33 5.40 0.15 -10.91
C THR A 33 4.46 -0.03 -9.73
N CYS A 34 4.75 0.63 -8.60
CA CYS A 34 3.93 0.57 -7.40
C CYS A 34 2.51 1.10 -7.67
N LYS A 35 2.37 2.22 -8.39
CA LYS A 35 1.06 2.79 -8.76
C LYS A 35 0.25 1.84 -9.64
N SER A 36 0.89 1.20 -10.62
CA SER A 36 0.21 0.25 -11.52
C SER A 36 -0.28 -0.98 -10.76
N ALA A 37 0.51 -1.49 -9.81
CA ALA A 37 0.09 -2.58 -8.93
C ALA A 37 -1.08 -2.18 -8.03
N ASN A 38 -1.03 -0.99 -7.44
CA ASN A 38 -2.12 -0.45 -6.61
C ASN A 38 -3.43 -0.31 -7.42
N GLN A 39 -3.36 0.25 -8.64
CA GLN A 39 -4.50 0.32 -9.56
C GLN A 39 -5.09 -1.06 -9.86
N TRP A 40 -4.23 -2.07 -10.09
CA TRP A 40 -4.68 -3.42 -10.38
C TRP A 40 -5.38 -4.08 -9.18
N LEU A 41 -4.84 -3.90 -7.96
CA LEU A 41 -5.46 -4.38 -6.71
C LEU A 41 -6.82 -3.70 -6.48
N LEU A 42 -6.95 -2.44 -6.87
CA LEU A 42 -8.17 -1.63 -6.69
C LEU A 42 -9.12 -1.63 -7.89
N ARG A 43 -8.94 -2.51 -8.89
CA ARG A 43 -9.74 -2.50 -10.14
C ARG A 43 -11.26 -2.59 -9.95
N THR A 44 -11.74 -3.07 -8.80
CA THR A 44 -13.17 -3.13 -8.48
C THR A 44 -13.72 -1.82 -7.90
N GLY A 45 -12.84 -0.88 -7.52
CA GLY A 45 -13.15 0.39 -6.85
C GLY A 45 -13.64 0.24 -5.40
N LYS A 46 -13.89 -0.98 -4.93
CA LYS A 46 -14.29 -1.26 -3.54
C LYS A 46 -13.03 -1.38 -2.68
N ILE A 47 -13.07 -0.76 -1.50
CA ILE A 47 -11.97 -0.78 -0.55
C ILE A 47 -12.54 -0.71 0.87
N PHE A 48 -11.93 -1.44 1.79
CA PHE A 48 -12.13 -1.30 3.22
C PHE A 48 -10.86 -0.70 3.82
N LEU A 49 -11.03 0.22 4.75
CA LEU A 49 -9.94 0.96 5.36
C LEU A 49 -10.02 0.79 6.87
N GLU A 50 -8.90 0.43 7.47
CA GLU A 50 -8.71 0.39 8.90
C GLU A 50 -7.78 1.53 9.27
N PHE A 51 -8.29 2.47 10.07
CA PHE A 51 -7.59 3.69 10.46
C PHE A 51 -7.07 3.53 11.88
N PRO A 52 -5.75 3.51 12.11
CA PRO A 52 -5.20 3.53 13.46
C PRO A 52 -5.51 4.84 14.21
N ASP A 53 -5.65 5.94 13.46
CA ASP A 53 -6.12 7.24 13.94
C ASP A 53 -7.22 7.74 12.99
N ASP A 54 -8.32 8.24 13.54
CA ASP A 54 -9.47 8.73 12.78
C ASP A 54 -9.31 10.18 12.29
N LYS A 55 -8.16 10.81 12.57
CA LYS A 55 -7.84 12.18 12.15
C LYS A 55 -6.85 12.22 10.99
N PRO A 56 -7.01 13.17 10.05
CA PRO A 56 -6.01 13.43 9.05
C PRO A 56 -4.81 14.19 9.63
N ASP A 57 -3.69 14.19 8.91
CA ASP A 57 -2.58 15.10 9.18
C ASP A 57 -2.91 16.57 8.84
N LYS A 58 -1.91 17.44 9.00
CA LYS A 58 -2.04 18.88 8.70
C LYS A 58 -2.37 19.19 7.24
N GLN A 59 -2.17 18.24 6.33
CA GLN A 59 -2.45 18.36 4.90
C GLN A 59 -3.81 17.77 4.52
N GLY A 60 -4.55 17.20 5.48
CA GLY A 60 -5.83 16.55 5.24
C GLY A 60 -5.70 15.09 4.77
N ILE A 61 -4.54 14.47 4.92
CA ILE A 61 -4.28 13.08 4.53
C ILE A 61 -4.59 12.15 5.70
N TYR A 62 -5.44 11.16 5.46
CA TYR A 62 -5.70 10.09 6.41
C TYR A 62 -4.72 8.93 6.19
N PHE A 63 -4.37 8.21 7.25
CA PHE A 63 -3.46 7.07 7.18
C PHE A 63 -4.20 5.79 7.54
N ALA A 64 -4.09 4.77 6.70
CA ALA A 64 -4.85 3.54 6.87
C ALA A 64 -4.13 2.28 6.36
N TYR A 65 -4.57 1.14 6.89
CA TYR A 65 -4.43 -0.16 6.25
C TYR A 65 -5.57 -0.37 5.27
N ALA A 66 -5.23 -0.88 4.08
CA ALA A 66 -6.15 -0.95 2.96
C ALA A 66 -6.43 -2.38 2.52
N TYR A 67 -7.70 -2.71 2.34
CA TYR A 67 -8.14 -4.04 1.95
C TYR A 67 -9.06 -3.98 0.73
N ALA A 68 -8.77 -4.79 -0.29
CA ALA A 68 -9.62 -4.96 -1.46
C ALA A 68 -10.44 -6.26 -1.35
N PRO A 69 -11.76 -6.24 -1.65
CA PRO A 69 -12.53 -7.48 -1.72
C PRO A 69 -12.11 -8.31 -2.93
N THR A 70 -11.95 -9.61 -2.69
CA THR A 70 -11.68 -10.64 -3.69
C THR A 70 -12.75 -11.74 -3.58
N PRO A 71 -12.86 -12.64 -4.57
CA PRO A 71 -13.75 -13.80 -4.46
C PRO A 71 -13.46 -14.71 -3.26
N LYS A 72 -12.26 -14.63 -2.67
CA LYS A 72 -11.81 -15.49 -1.55
C LYS A 72 -11.83 -14.77 -0.18
N GLY A 73 -12.27 -13.52 -0.11
CA GLY A 73 -12.22 -12.71 1.11
C GLY A 73 -11.56 -11.35 0.87
N LEU A 74 -10.85 -10.83 1.87
CA LEU A 74 -10.15 -9.55 1.77
C LEU A 74 -8.66 -9.76 1.44
N CYS A 75 -8.17 -9.02 0.46
CA CYS A 75 -6.77 -8.92 0.10
C CYS A 75 -6.17 -7.70 0.80
N PHE A 76 -5.15 -7.90 1.64
CA PHE A 76 -4.49 -6.83 2.36
C PHE A 76 -3.44 -6.16 1.45
N ILE A 77 -3.81 -4.99 0.92
CA ILE A 77 -3.07 -4.28 -0.13
C ILE A 77 -1.66 -3.92 0.33
N ASN A 78 -1.50 -3.45 1.58
CA ASN A 78 -0.19 -3.04 2.10
C ASN A 78 0.81 -4.21 2.08
N GLN A 79 0.38 -5.40 2.54
CA GLN A 79 1.22 -6.60 2.52
C GLN A 79 1.53 -7.06 1.10
N GLU A 80 0.53 -7.11 0.23
CA GLU A 80 0.67 -7.57 -1.16
C GLU A 80 1.69 -6.74 -1.95
N LEU A 81 1.65 -5.42 -1.76
CA LEU A 81 2.59 -4.51 -2.40
C LEU A 81 4.05 -4.76 -1.96
N LEU A 82 4.28 -5.20 -0.72
CA LEU A 82 5.60 -5.60 -0.23
C LEU A 82 5.97 -7.02 -0.65
N GLU A 83 5.05 -7.98 -0.49
CA GLU A 83 5.26 -9.41 -0.74
C GLU A 83 5.66 -9.68 -2.20
N PHE A 84 5.02 -8.98 -3.14
CA PHE A 84 5.33 -9.07 -4.56
C PHE A 84 6.42 -8.10 -5.01
N GLY A 85 6.97 -7.32 -4.08
CA GLY A 85 8.06 -6.39 -4.35
C GLY A 85 7.67 -5.27 -5.30
N TYR A 86 6.46 -4.73 -5.19
CA TYR A 86 6.04 -3.58 -5.99
C TYR A 86 6.44 -2.25 -5.36
N CYS A 87 6.53 -2.21 -4.03
CA CYS A 87 6.88 -1.03 -3.25
C CYS A 87 7.90 -1.41 -2.16
N GLU A 88 8.47 -0.40 -1.51
CA GLU A 88 9.42 -0.58 -0.41
C GLU A 88 8.70 -0.37 0.94
N LEU A 89 9.24 -0.98 2.00
CA LEU A 89 8.85 -0.66 3.36
C LEU A 89 9.39 0.74 3.71
N ASP A 90 8.53 1.57 4.28
CA ASP A 90 8.97 2.84 4.85
C ASP A 90 9.96 2.59 6.02
N PRO A 91 11.21 3.10 5.96
CA PRO A 91 12.19 2.90 7.03
C PRO A 91 11.74 3.46 8.39
N GLU A 92 10.87 4.47 8.39
CA GLU A 92 10.34 5.08 9.62
C GLU A 92 9.11 4.33 10.15
N PHE A 93 8.66 3.27 9.47
CA PHE A 93 7.52 2.49 9.90
C PHE A 93 7.78 1.76 11.23
N SER A 94 6.93 2.05 12.20
CA SER A 94 7.14 1.66 13.59
C SER A 94 5.92 1.02 14.25
N ASP A 95 4.84 0.76 13.51
CA ASP A 95 3.66 0.09 14.06
C ASP A 95 4.00 -1.34 14.50
N PRO A 96 3.95 -1.66 15.80
CA PRO A 96 4.36 -2.96 16.32
C PRO A 96 3.48 -4.12 15.81
N GLN A 97 2.24 -3.86 15.37
CA GLN A 97 1.34 -4.89 14.87
C GLN A 97 1.85 -5.52 13.57
N TYR A 98 2.49 -4.72 12.70
CA TYR A 98 2.84 -5.16 11.34
C TYR A 98 4.32 -5.00 11.00
N LYS A 99 5.12 -4.31 11.83
CA LYS A 99 6.53 -4.02 11.53
C LYS A 99 7.34 -5.27 11.18
N GLU A 100 7.30 -6.30 12.03
CA GLU A 100 8.10 -7.52 11.81
C GLU A 100 7.66 -8.25 10.54
N GLU A 101 6.34 -8.32 10.32
CA GLU A 101 5.77 -8.98 9.15
C GLU A 101 6.12 -8.23 7.86
N PHE A 102 6.01 -6.91 7.82
CA PHE A 102 6.35 -6.10 6.64
C PHE A 102 7.84 -6.19 6.31
N GLN A 103 8.71 -6.20 7.34
CA GLN A 103 10.14 -6.43 7.16
C GLN A 103 10.42 -7.81 6.57
N ARG A 104 9.75 -8.86 7.07
CA ARG A 104 9.86 -10.22 6.55
C ARG A 104 9.42 -10.29 5.08
N LEU A 105 8.25 -9.73 4.73
CA LEU A 105 7.72 -9.74 3.36
C LEU A 105 8.66 -9.05 2.37
N GLN A 106 9.18 -7.87 2.71
CA GLN A 106 10.15 -7.18 1.85
C GLN A 106 11.43 -8.02 1.70
N LYS A 107 11.98 -8.55 2.80
CA LYS A 107 13.20 -9.37 2.75
C LYS A 107 13.01 -10.60 1.86
N GLU A 108 11.85 -11.24 1.93
CA GLU A 108 11.53 -12.36 1.05
C GLU A 108 11.39 -11.95 -0.41
N ALA A 109 10.75 -10.82 -0.69
CA ALA A 109 10.65 -10.29 -2.05
C ALA A 109 12.04 -9.99 -2.65
N GLN A 110 12.96 -9.47 -1.83
CA GLN A 110 14.36 -9.24 -2.21
C GLN A 110 15.09 -10.56 -2.50
N ILE A 111 15.05 -11.54 -1.58
CA ILE A 111 15.69 -12.84 -1.74
C ILE A 111 15.17 -13.57 -2.99
N LYS A 112 13.85 -13.52 -3.20
CA LYS A 112 13.16 -14.16 -4.32
C LYS A 112 13.19 -13.32 -5.61
N LYS A 113 13.83 -12.14 -5.59
CA LYS A 113 13.94 -11.22 -6.73
C LYS A 113 12.59 -10.92 -7.39
N LYS A 114 11.58 -10.60 -6.59
CA LYS A 114 10.24 -10.26 -7.10
C LYS A 114 10.15 -8.78 -7.49
N GLY A 115 9.31 -8.46 -8.47
CA GLY A 115 8.95 -7.08 -8.81
C GLY A 115 10.17 -6.18 -9.06
N ILE A 116 10.29 -5.10 -8.30
CA ILE A 116 11.39 -4.12 -8.39
C ILE A 116 12.77 -4.72 -8.05
N TRP A 117 12.80 -5.94 -7.47
CA TRP A 117 14.01 -6.67 -7.09
C TRP A 117 14.52 -7.65 -8.16
N LEU A 118 13.95 -7.67 -9.39
CA LEU A 118 14.20 -8.67 -10.43
C LEU A 118 15.66 -8.77 -10.98
N SER A 119 16.58 -7.86 -10.65
CA SER A 119 18.09 -7.94 -10.68
C SER A 119 18.75 -6.70 -11.33
N PRO A 120 20.06 -6.45 -11.09
CA PRO A 120 20.84 -6.64 -9.87
C PRO A 120 20.86 -5.37 -8.98
#